data_AF-A0A3B0RCD8-F1
#
_entry.id   AF-A0A3B0RCD8-F1
#
_cell.length_a   1.000
_cell.length_b   1.000
_cell.length_c   1.000
_cell.angle_alpha   90.00
_cell.angle_beta   90.00
_cell.angle_gamma   90.00
#
_symmetry.space_group_name_H-M   'P 1'
#
loop_
_entity.id
_entity.type
_entity.pdbx_description
1 polymer ?
#
loop_
_entity_poly.entity_id
_entity_poly.type
_entity_poly.pdbx_seq_one_letter_code
_entity_poly.pdbx_strand_id
1 'polypeptide(L)'
;MNNVKTLNDISQIFVHTVQELASQQTAFMEANVEAMQNAASAYREADPNARLAQQSDLYRDIMERSVDHVSAVAETVSGCCCEAMDHVAEAAASSVDKATHHGSSEHAPK
;
A
#
# COMPACT_ATOMS: atom_id res chain seq x y z
N MET A 1 -26.58 -7.70 -11.78
CA MET A 1 -25.61 -8.60 -11.09
C MET A 1 -24.15 -8.14 -11.19
N ASN A 2 -23.72 -7.37 -12.20
CA ASN A 2 -22.31 -6.94 -12.30
C ASN A 2 -21.86 -6.00 -11.17
N ASN A 3 -22.67 -5.01 -10.79
CA ASN A 3 -22.24 -3.99 -9.81
C ASN A 3 -21.98 -4.57 -8.41
N VAL A 4 -22.76 -5.57 -7.98
CA VAL A 4 -22.55 -6.23 -6.68
C VAL A 4 -21.24 -7.03 -6.67
N LYS A 5 -20.89 -7.67 -7.80
CA LYS A 5 -19.62 -8.35 -7.96
C LYS A 5 -18.46 -7.36 -7.93
N THR A 6 -18.53 -6.28 -8.69
CA THR A 6 -17.51 -5.22 -8.69
C THR A 6 -17.29 -4.62 -7.30
N LEU A 7 -18.36 -4.35 -6.54
CA LEU A 7 -18.25 -3.88 -5.17
C LEU A 7 -17.59 -4.90 -4.24
N ASN A 8 -17.88 -6.19 -4.43
CA ASN A 8 -17.23 -7.26 -3.68
C ASN A 8 -15.72 -7.35 -4.02
N ASP A 9 -15.37 -7.30 -5.29
CA ASP A 9 -13.97 -7.37 -5.75
C ASP A 9 -13.16 -6.17 -5.23
N ILE A 10 -13.72 -4.96 -5.32
CA ILE A 10 -13.14 -3.74 -4.71
C ILE A 10 -13.00 -3.88 -3.19
N SER A 11 -14.01 -4.42 -2.50
CA SER A 11 -13.93 -4.64 -1.06
C SER A 11 -12.82 -5.62 -0.68
N GLN A 12 -12.57 -6.65 -1.51
CA GLN A 12 -11.48 -7.61 -1.27
C GLN A 12 -10.11 -6.96 -1.45
N ILE A 13 -9.95 -6.08 -2.46
CA ILE A 13 -8.72 -5.29 -2.65
C ILE A 13 -8.43 -4.42 -1.42
N PHE A 14 -9.44 -3.73 -0.88
CA PHE A 14 -9.25 -2.93 0.34
C PHE A 14 -8.86 -3.79 1.54
N VAL A 15 -9.50 -4.94 1.75
CA VAL A 15 -9.16 -5.84 2.86
C VAL A 15 -7.71 -6.34 2.73
N HIS A 16 -7.31 -6.77 1.54
CA HIS A 16 -5.93 -7.20 1.26
C HIS A 16 -4.93 -6.07 1.54
N THR A 17 -5.21 -4.87 1.02
CA THR A 17 -4.37 -3.69 1.20
C THR A 17 -4.20 -3.34 2.67
N VAL A 18 -5.27 -3.40 3.48
CA VAL A 18 -5.19 -3.14 4.92
C VAL A 18 -4.33 -4.18 5.63
N GLN A 19 -4.43 -5.47 5.25
CA GLN A 19 -3.58 -6.53 5.81
C GLN A 19 -2.11 -6.29 5.46
N GLU A 20 -1.81 -5.95 4.22
CA GLU A 20 -0.47 -5.65 3.76
C GLU A 20 0.13 -4.43 4.47
N LEU A 21 -0.63 -3.33 4.58
CA LEU A 21 -0.22 -2.15 5.35
C LEU A 21 0.03 -2.48 6.82
N ALA A 22 -0.82 -3.30 7.44
CA ALA A 22 -0.62 -3.74 8.82
C ALA A 22 0.70 -4.53 8.96
N SER A 23 0.97 -5.47 8.06
CA SER A 23 2.23 -6.22 8.05
C SER A 23 3.45 -5.32 7.85
N GLN A 24 3.40 -4.37 6.91
CA GLN A 24 4.47 -3.39 6.69
C GLN A 24 4.71 -2.54 7.95
N GLN A 25 3.63 -2.04 8.57
CA GLN A 25 3.73 -1.23 9.78
C GLN A 25 4.32 -2.01 10.96
N THR A 26 3.94 -3.28 11.13
CA THR A 26 4.53 -4.17 12.14
C THR A 26 6.01 -4.38 11.90
N ALA A 27 6.40 -4.74 10.67
CA ALA A 27 7.81 -4.95 10.32
C ALA A 27 8.65 -3.68 10.55
N PHE A 28 8.12 -2.50 10.19
CA PHE A 28 8.76 -1.23 10.44
C PHE A 28 8.91 -0.92 11.94
N MET A 29 7.92 -1.26 12.76
CA MET A 29 8.01 -1.09 14.21
C MET A 29 9.05 -2.02 14.84
N GLU A 30 9.06 -3.30 14.47
CA GLU A 30 10.04 -4.27 14.95
C GLU A 30 11.48 -3.84 14.62
N ALA A 31 11.69 -3.44 13.36
CA ALA A 31 12.92 -2.85 12.85
C ALA A 31 13.42 -1.67 13.70
N ASN A 32 12.53 -0.73 14.01
CA ASN A 32 12.89 0.45 14.81
C ASN A 32 13.15 0.13 16.27
N VAL A 33 12.39 -0.80 16.86
CA VAL A 33 12.64 -1.26 18.24
C VAL A 33 14.03 -1.90 18.34
N GLU A 34 14.40 -2.74 17.38
CA GLU A 34 15.74 -3.33 17.31
C GLU A 34 16.84 -2.27 17.18
N ALA A 35 16.65 -1.28 16.27
CA ALA A 35 17.58 -0.17 16.11
C ALA A 35 17.75 0.64 17.41
N MET A 36 16.65 0.92 18.12
CA MET A 36 16.68 1.62 19.41
C MET A 36 17.38 0.82 20.51
N GLN A 37 17.19 -0.50 20.56
CA GLN A 37 17.90 -1.38 21.51
C GLN A 37 19.41 -1.38 21.23
N ASN A 38 19.80 -1.47 19.95
CA ASN A 38 21.19 -1.39 19.53
C ASN A 38 21.79 -0.02 19.90
N ALA A 39 21.07 1.07 19.67
CA ALA A 39 21.46 2.42 20.09
C ALA A 39 21.67 2.54 21.60
N ALA A 40 20.77 1.97 22.41
CA ALA A 40 20.88 1.98 23.86
C ALA A 40 22.11 1.20 24.37
N SER A 41 22.49 0.12 23.67
CA SER A 41 23.70 -0.65 23.98
C SER A 41 24.99 0.12 23.65
N ALA A 42 24.98 0.87 22.54
CA ALA A 42 26.07 1.73 22.07
C ALA A 42 26.35 2.93 23.01
N TYR A 43 25.37 3.36 23.80
CA TYR A 43 25.54 4.45 24.77
C TYR A 43 26.60 4.20 25.87
N ARG A 44 27.06 2.95 26.01
CA ARG A 44 28.12 2.56 26.94
C ARG A 44 29.53 2.87 26.44
N GLU A 45 29.68 3.39 25.22
CA GLU A 45 30.97 3.77 24.65
C GLU A 45 31.60 4.93 25.44
N ALA A 46 32.86 4.75 25.85
CA ALA A 46 33.58 5.68 26.69
C ALA A 46 34.19 6.84 25.89
N ASP A 47 34.50 6.61 24.60
CA ASP A 47 34.96 7.67 23.69
C ASP A 47 33.77 8.50 23.16
N PRO A 48 33.70 9.80 23.47
CA PRO A 48 32.65 10.68 22.97
C PRO A 48 32.57 10.76 21.44
N ASN A 49 33.70 10.65 20.74
CA ASN A 49 33.73 10.74 19.27
C ASN A 49 33.17 9.45 18.64
N ALA A 50 33.58 8.29 19.14
CA ALA A 50 33.02 7.00 18.73
C ALA A 50 31.51 6.94 19.01
N ARG A 51 31.06 7.45 20.16
CA ARG A 51 29.64 7.54 20.50
C ARG A 51 28.86 8.44 19.53
N LEU A 52 29.40 9.60 19.18
CA LEU A 52 28.76 10.51 18.21
C LEU A 52 28.68 9.89 16.81
N ALA A 53 29.73 9.21 16.36
CA ALA A 53 29.74 8.51 15.08
C ALA A 53 28.66 7.42 15.04
N GLN A 54 28.58 6.57 16.08
CA GLN A 54 27.53 5.55 16.20
C GLN A 54 26.12 6.15 16.21
N GLN A 55 25.90 7.23 16.95
CA GLN A 55 24.61 7.92 16.95
C GLN A 55 24.24 8.46 15.55
N SER A 56 25.21 9.07 14.86
CA SER A 56 25.00 9.56 13.49
C SER A 56 24.60 8.43 12.53
N ASP A 57 25.27 7.28 12.61
CA ASP A 57 24.94 6.12 11.79
C ASP A 57 23.56 5.55 12.10
N LEU A 58 23.19 5.47 13.37
CA LEU A 58 21.85 5.03 13.80
C LEU A 58 20.75 5.97 13.31
N TYR A 59 20.96 7.29 13.42
CA TYR A 59 20.00 8.26 12.88
C TYR A 59 19.87 8.17 11.37
N ARG A 60 20.98 7.96 10.65
CA ARG A 60 20.96 7.74 9.20
C ARG A 60 20.17 6.49 8.83
N ASP A 61 20.42 5.37 9.50
CA ASP A 61 19.70 4.10 9.28
C ASP A 61 18.19 4.25 9.53
N ILE A 62 17.81 4.90 10.64
CA ILE A 62 16.39 5.18 10.95
C ILE A 62 15.74 6.04 9.86
N MET A 63 16.44 7.06 9.37
CA MET A 63 15.92 7.94 8.33
C MET A 63 15.78 7.22 6.98
N GLU A 64 16.79 6.45 6.57
CA GLU A 64 16.75 5.63 5.35
C GLU A 64 15.55 4.65 5.40
N ARG A 65 15.41 3.90 6.50
CA ARG A 65 14.29 2.96 6.71
C ARG A 65 12.93 3.66 6.75
N SER A 66 12.86 4.87 7.28
CA SER A 66 11.61 5.66 7.32
C SER A 66 11.19 6.10 5.92
N VAL A 67 12.13 6.52 5.08
CA VAL A 67 11.86 6.88 3.68
C VAL A 67 11.42 5.67 2.88
N ASP A 68 12.09 4.52 3.06
CA ASP A 68 11.73 3.28 2.40
C ASP A 68 10.32 2.82 2.80
N HIS A 69 9.99 2.89 4.09
CA HIS A 69 8.65 2.54 4.60
C HIS A 69 7.55 3.44 4.02
N VAL A 70 7.77 4.76 4.02
CA VAL A 70 6.80 5.70 3.44
C VAL A 70 6.62 5.45 1.94
N SER A 71 7.69 5.14 1.23
CA SER A 71 7.64 4.81 -0.20
C SER A 71 6.84 3.52 -0.44
N ALA A 72 7.11 2.46 0.33
CA ALA A 72 6.38 1.19 0.24
C ALA A 72 4.88 1.34 0.56
N VAL A 73 4.54 2.13 1.59
CA VAL A 73 3.14 2.45 1.91
C VAL A 73 2.48 3.21 0.77
N ALA A 74 3.16 4.20 0.17
CA ALA A 74 2.64 4.96 -0.95
C ALA A 74 2.40 4.07 -2.19
N GLU A 75 3.32 3.17 -2.50
CA GLU A 75 3.17 2.18 -3.57
C GLU A 75 1.96 1.29 -3.32
N THR A 76 1.83 0.73 -2.11
CA THR A 76 0.71 -0.14 -1.71
C THR A 76 -0.65 0.57 -1.85
N VAL A 77 -0.75 1.81 -1.35
CA VAL A 77 -1.99 2.61 -1.44
C VAL A 77 -2.30 2.98 -2.90
N SER A 78 -1.28 3.36 -3.67
CA SER A 78 -1.47 3.73 -5.08
C SER A 78 -1.91 2.53 -5.92
N GLY A 79 -1.30 1.36 -5.70
CA GLY A 79 -1.67 0.10 -6.34
C GLY A 79 -3.13 -0.28 -6.05
N CYS A 80 -3.55 -0.19 -4.78
CA CYS A 80 -4.94 -0.39 -4.39
C CYS A 80 -5.90 0.54 -5.14
N CYS A 81 -5.58 1.83 -5.27
CA CYS A 81 -6.41 2.79 -5.98
C CYS A 81 -6.49 2.46 -7.48
N CYS A 82 -5.37 2.11 -8.11
CA CYS A 82 -5.32 1.74 -9.53
C CYS A 82 -6.15 0.47 -9.80
N GLU A 83 -5.95 -0.58 -9.02
CA GLU A 83 -6.67 -1.86 -9.19
C GLU A 83 -8.18 -1.69 -8.97
N ALA A 84 -8.58 -0.90 -7.96
CA ALA A 84 -9.98 -0.57 -7.74
C ALA A 84 -10.58 0.22 -8.92
N MET A 85 -9.83 1.17 -9.48
CA MET A 85 -10.27 1.95 -10.65
C MET A 85 -10.39 1.11 -11.91
N ASP A 86 -9.50 0.14 -12.12
CA ASP A 86 -9.59 -0.80 -13.24
C ASP A 86 -10.89 -1.61 -13.17
N HIS A 87 -11.25 -2.13 -12.00
CA HIS A 87 -12.54 -2.82 -11.82
C HIS A 87 -13.76 -1.92 -12.03
N VAL A 88 -13.69 -0.63 -11.64
CA VAL A 88 -14.76 0.34 -11.94
C VAL A 88 -14.85 0.58 -13.44
N ALA A 89 -13.72 0.77 -14.12
CA ALA A 89 -13.68 1.01 -15.57
C ALA A 89 -14.20 -0.19 -16.36
N GLU A 90 -13.82 -1.41 -16.00
CA GLU A 90 -14.33 -2.65 -16.58
C GLU A 90 -15.84 -2.80 -16.40
N ALA A 91 -16.34 -2.48 -15.20
CA ALA A 91 -17.78 -2.53 -14.90
C ALA A 91 -18.57 -1.49 -15.71
N ALA A 92 -18.00 -0.29 -15.88
CA ALA A 92 -18.58 0.77 -16.71
C ALA A 92 -18.63 0.37 -18.18
N ALA A 93 -17.52 -0.14 -18.74
CA ALA A 93 -17.44 -0.63 -20.11
C ALA A 93 -18.46 -1.75 -20.37
N SER A 94 -18.52 -2.75 -19.48
CA SER A 94 -19.49 -3.85 -19.57
C SER A 94 -20.95 -3.38 -19.50
N SER A 95 -21.22 -2.28 -18.79
CA SER A 95 -22.56 -1.70 -18.70
C SER A 95 -22.97 -0.95 -19.96
N VAL A 96 -22.02 -0.25 -20.59
CA VAL A 96 -22.23 0.42 -21.89
C VAL A 96 -22.49 -0.60 -23.00
N ASP A 97 -21.71 -1.68 -23.07
CA ASP A 97 -21.91 -2.76 -24.06
C ASP A 97 -23.28 -3.43 -23.96
N LYS A 98 -23.79 -3.60 -22.73
CA LYS A 98 -25.14 -4.13 -22.51
C LYS A 98 -26.22 -3.17 -23.02
N ALA A 99 -26.03 -1.87 -22.83
CA ALA A 99 -26.98 -0.85 -23.29
C ALA A 99 -27.01 -0.73 -24.82
N THR A 100 -25.86 -0.80 -25.48
CA THR A 100 -25.75 -0.72 -26.95
C THR A 100 -26.27 -1.98 -27.66
N HIS A 101 -26.06 -3.16 -27.07
CA HIS A 101 -26.62 -4.41 -27.62
C HIS A 101 -28.12 -4.58 -27.41
N HIS A 102 -28.71 -4.08 -26.30
CA HIS A 102 -30.17 -4.08 -26.13
C HIS A 102 -30.86 -3.09 -27.09
N GLY A 103 -30.28 -1.91 -27.34
CA GLY A 103 -30.84 -0.94 -28.28
C GLY A 103 -30.89 -1.40 -29.75
N SER A 104 -29.95 -2.26 -30.18
CA SER A 104 -29.98 -2.82 -31.54
C SER A 104 -31.06 -3.89 -31.75
N SER A 105 -31.56 -4.53 -30.70
CA SER A 105 -32.59 -5.57 -30.82
C SER A 105 -34.01 -5.01 -30.98
N GLU A 106 -34.24 -3.73 -30.65
CA GLU A 106 -35.57 -3.10 -30.73
C GLU A 106 -35.84 -2.34 -32.05
N HIS A 107 -34.86 -2.25 -32.96
CA HIS A 107 -34.97 -1.51 -34.23
C HIS A 107 -34.96 -2.39 -35.49
N ALA A 108 -35.39 -3.66 -35.41
CA ALA A 108 -35.65 -4.45 -36.61
C ALA A 108 -36.89 -3.87 -37.33
N PRO A 109 -36.76 -3.27 -38.53
CA PRO A 109 -37.92 -2.77 -39.26
C PRO A 109 -38.77 -3.98 -39.70
N LYS A 110 -40.09 -3.88 -39.45
CA LYS A 110 -41.08 -4.79 -40.02
C LYS A 110 -41.24 -4.56 -41.52
#